data_AF-A0A6L7WHL9-F1
#
_entry.id   AF-A0A6L7WHL9-F1
#
_cell.length_a   1.000
_cell.length_b   1.000
_cell.length_c   1.000
_cell.angle_alpha   90.00
_cell.angle_beta   90.00
_cell.angle_gamma   90.00
#
_symmetry.space_group_name_H-M   'P 1'
#
loop_
_entity.id
_entity.type
_entity.pdbx_description
1 polymer ?
#
loop_
_entity_poly.entity_id
_entity_poly.type
_entity_poly.pdbx_seq_one_letter_code
_entity_poly.pdbx_strand_id
1 'polypeptide(L)'
;MTSDASAAPDDQLGVAMEESLAEECANWIAEQLTDEFGGFVSAEMIDAIFEFEVILRNEHNDAEMDHRTMADRLLVRLEEEGAPVGERWGVTSHLLVEILHWEDEFRALANQPRTVRP
;
A
#
# COMPACT_ATOMS: atom_id res chain seq x y z
N MET A 1 -0.30 35.55 16.87
CA MET A 1 0.75 34.56 17.20
C MET A 1 0.10 33.45 18.00
N THR A 2 -0.36 32.43 17.30
CA THR A 2 -0.65 31.09 17.82
C THR A 2 -0.62 30.17 16.62
N SER A 3 0.52 29.52 16.47
CA SER A 3 0.78 28.24 15.82
C SER A 3 -0.21 27.80 14.74
N ASP A 4 0.14 28.06 13.48
CA ASP A 4 -0.30 27.19 12.39
C ASP A 4 0.78 26.10 12.28
N ALA A 5 0.48 24.94 12.86
CA ALA A 5 1.37 23.79 12.84
C ALA A 5 0.90 22.84 11.73
N SER A 6 1.74 22.76 10.70
CA SER A 6 2.03 21.55 9.92
C SER A 6 0.90 20.97 9.07
N ALA A 7 0.77 21.46 7.83
CA ALA A 7 0.65 20.52 6.72
C ALA A 7 2.07 19.98 6.45
N ALA A 8 2.32 18.72 6.84
CA ALA A 8 3.49 18.02 6.34
C ALA A 8 3.37 17.99 4.79
N PRO A 9 4.46 18.19 4.03
CA PRO A 9 4.39 17.89 2.60
C PRO A 9 4.02 16.41 2.47
N ASP A 10 2.92 16.08 1.77
CA ASP A 10 2.35 14.73 1.63
C ASP A 10 3.27 13.72 0.88
N ASP A 11 4.55 14.05 0.70
CA ASP A 11 5.57 13.17 0.16
C ASP A 11 6.95 13.49 0.74
N GLN A 12 7.22 13.05 1.98
CA GLN A 12 8.52 13.30 2.63
C GLN A 12 9.63 12.32 2.20
N LEU A 13 9.30 11.26 1.46
CA LEU A 13 10.26 10.22 1.06
C LEU A 13 10.29 9.91 -0.45
N GLY A 14 9.48 10.57 -1.29
CA GLY A 14 9.44 10.30 -2.73
C GLY A 14 8.81 8.95 -3.06
N VAL A 15 7.89 8.47 -2.22
CA VAL A 15 7.34 7.11 -2.28
C VAL A 15 5.97 7.10 -2.97
N ALA A 16 5.21 8.18 -2.83
CA ALA A 16 3.87 8.27 -3.37
C ALA A 16 3.88 8.21 -4.92
N MET A 17 2.90 7.52 -5.49
CA MET A 17 2.60 7.61 -6.93
C MET A 17 1.76 8.86 -7.21
N GLU A 18 1.86 9.39 -8.43
CA GLU A 18 0.88 10.37 -8.91
C GLU A 18 -0.53 9.76 -8.91
N GLU A 19 -1.54 10.54 -8.52
CA GLU A 19 -2.91 10.07 -8.26
C GLU A 19 -3.51 9.22 -9.40
N SER A 20 -3.42 9.68 -10.65
CA SER A 20 -3.95 8.93 -11.80
C SER A 20 -3.21 7.61 -12.03
N LEU A 21 -1.90 7.58 -11.74
CA LEU A 21 -1.10 6.37 -11.87
C LEU A 21 -1.40 5.39 -10.74
N ALA A 22 -1.65 5.90 -9.52
CA ALA A 22 -2.09 5.10 -8.39
C ALA A 22 -3.46 4.45 -8.65
N GLU A 23 -4.41 5.20 -9.25
CA GLU A 23 -5.71 4.68 -9.65
C GLU A 23 -5.59 3.57 -10.70
N GLU A 24 -4.77 3.77 -11.74
CA GLU A 24 -4.48 2.75 -12.74
C GLU A 24 -3.83 1.50 -12.13
N CYS A 25 -2.87 1.70 -11.22
CA CYS A 25 -2.21 0.63 -10.49
C CYS A 25 -3.21 -0.17 -9.65
N ALA A 26 -4.04 0.50 -8.85
CA ALA A 26 -5.03 -0.14 -7.99
C ALA A 26 -6.03 -0.99 -8.78
N ASN A 27 -6.52 -0.46 -9.91
CA ASN A 27 -7.39 -1.21 -10.82
C ASN A 27 -6.68 -2.45 -11.38
N TRP A 28 -5.46 -2.30 -11.87
CA TRP A 28 -4.70 -3.41 -12.45
C TRP A 28 -4.40 -4.52 -11.43
N ILE A 29 -3.99 -4.16 -10.20
CA ILE A 29 -3.74 -5.13 -9.12
C ILE A 29 -5.03 -5.84 -8.72
N ALA A 30 -6.14 -5.11 -8.60
CA ALA A 30 -7.43 -5.71 -8.28
C ALA A 30 -7.85 -6.77 -9.32
N GLU A 31 -7.58 -6.54 -10.61
CA GLU A 31 -7.78 -7.53 -11.67
C GLU A 31 -6.87 -8.76 -11.47
N GLN A 32 -5.56 -8.56 -11.21
CA GLN A 32 -4.63 -9.68 -11.00
C GLN A 32 -5.06 -10.57 -9.83
N LEU A 33 -5.43 -9.95 -8.70
CA LEU A 33 -5.84 -10.67 -7.50
C LEU A 33 -7.21 -11.34 -7.68
N THR A 34 -8.12 -10.71 -8.43
CA THR A 34 -9.41 -11.33 -8.74
C THR A 34 -9.24 -12.61 -9.54
N ASP A 35 -8.33 -12.60 -10.53
CA ASP A 35 -7.99 -13.77 -11.34
C ASP A 35 -7.28 -14.85 -10.51
N GLU A 36 -6.36 -14.48 -9.62
CA GLU A 36 -5.57 -15.41 -8.81
C GLU A 36 -6.41 -16.08 -7.70
N PHE A 37 -7.19 -15.29 -6.95
CA PHE A 37 -7.92 -15.78 -5.78
C PHE A 37 -9.36 -16.21 -6.09
N GLY A 38 -9.84 -15.98 -7.32
CA GLY A 38 -11.17 -16.40 -7.77
C GLY A 38 -12.32 -15.70 -7.04
N GLY A 39 -12.08 -14.49 -6.53
CA GLY A 39 -13.02 -13.68 -5.77
C GLY A 39 -12.85 -12.20 -6.08
N PHE A 40 -13.88 -11.39 -5.84
CA PHE A 40 -13.81 -9.96 -6.12
C PHE A 40 -12.90 -9.24 -5.14
N VAL A 41 -11.90 -8.52 -5.67
CA VAL A 41 -11.07 -7.57 -4.94
C VAL A 41 -11.37 -6.17 -5.49
N SER A 42 -11.68 -5.20 -4.62
CA SER A 42 -12.00 -3.83 -5.04
C SER A 42 -10.75 -2.98 -5.18
N ALA A 43 -10.67 -2.16 -6.23
CA ALA A 43 -9.56 -1.23 -6.43
C ALA A 43 -9.43 -0.23 -5.27
N GLU A 44 -10.55 0.20 -4.69
CA GLU A 44 -10.59 1.11 -3.55
C GLU A 44 -9.92 0.53 -2.29
N MET A 45 -9.89 -0.81 -2.15
CA MET A 45 -9.16 -1.45 -1.05
C MET A 45 -7.66 -1.35 -1.29
N ILE A 46 -7.23 -1.52 -2.55
CA ILE A 46 -5.82 -1.42 -2.93
C ILE A 46 -5.31 0.03 -2.79
N ASP A 47 -6.13 1.00 -3.20
CA ASP A 47 -5.84 2.42 -3.06
C ASP A 47 -5.64 2.83 -1.59
N ALA A 48 -6.54 2.40 -0.70
CA ALA A 48 -6.38 2.62 0.74
C ALA A 48 -5.10 1.99 1.32
N ILE A 49 -4.69 0.83 0.78
CA ILE A 49 -3.43 0.18 1.18
C ILE A 49 -2.22 1.03 0.75
N PHE A 50 -2.23 1.64 -0.44
CA PHE A 50 -1.17 2.55 -0.87
C PHE A 50 -1.07 3.79 0.03
N GLU A 51 -2.21 4.36 0.41
CA GLU A 51 -2.24 5.49 1.35
C GLU A 51 -1.59 5.11 2.69
N PHE A 52 -1.99 3.99 3.27
CA PHE A 52 -1.40 3.51 4.53
C PHE A 52 0.07 3.14 4.40
N GLU A 53 0.49 2.59 3.27
CA GLU A 53 1.89 2.28 3.03
C GLU A 53 2.76 3.55 3.07
N VAL A 54 2.35 4.60 2.37
CA VAL A 54 3.06 5.90 2.36
C VAL A 54 3.14 6.47 3.77
N ILE A 55 2.02 6.45 4.50
CA ILE A 55 1.97 6.89 5.90
C ILE A 55 2.98 6.10 6.76
N LEU A 56 2.99 4.77 6.66
CA LEU A 56 3.86 3.91 7.46
C LEU A 56 5.34 4.12 7.13
N ARG A 57 5.70 4.27 5.85
CA ARG A 57 7.10 4.57 5.47
C ARG A 57 7.56 5.91 6.04
N ASN A 58 6.69 6.92 6.02
CA ASN A 58 6.99 8.24 6.58
C ASN A 58 7.09 8.20 8.11
N GLU A 59 6.14 7.56 8.81
CA GLU A 59 6.14 7.40 10.28
C GLU A 59 7.40 6.68 10.78
N HIS A 60 7.88 5.70 10.02
CA HIS A 60 9.08 4.93 10.35
C HIS A 60 10.37 5.48 9.75
N ASN A 61 10.28 6.53 8.93
CA ASN A 61 11.40 7.09 8.16
C ASN A 61 12.19 5.99 7.41
N ASP A 62 11.47 5.07 6.76
CA ASP A 62 12.02 3.87 6.12
C ASP A 62 11.40 3.68 4.72
N ALA A 63 11.93 4.42 3.75
CA ALA A 63 11.46 4.37 2.36
C ALA A 63 11.66 3.00 1.70
N GLU A 64 12.66 2.22 2.14
CA GLU A 64 13.03 0.93 1.54
C GLU A 64 12.52 -0.26 2.37
N MET A 65 11.58 -0.05 3.30
CA MET A 65 11.00 -1.10 4.13
C MET A 65 10.56 -2.30 3.29
N ASP A 66 11.00 -3.50 3.69
CA ASP A 66 10.71 -4.76 3.00
C ASP A 66 9.23 -5.13 3.08
N HIS A 67 8.74 -5.91 2.12
CA HIS A 67 7.32 -6.25 2.01
C HIS A 67 6.78 -7.01 3.22
N ARG A 68 7.58 -7.85 3.87
CA ARG A 68 7.12 -8.59 5.05
C ARG A 68 6.88 -7.64 6.22
N THR A 69 7.87 -6.80 6.52
CA THR A 69 7.75 -5.79 7.56
C THR A 69 6.60 -4.82 7.26
N MET A 70 6.44 -4.39 6.01
CA MET A 70 5.36 -3.51 5.60
C MET A 70 3.99 -4.18 5.75
N ALA A 71 3.82 -5.42 5.27
CA ALA A 71 2.58 -6.18 5.38
C ALA A 71 2.17 -6.38 6.85
N ASP A 72 3.12 -6.69 7.74
CA ASP A 72 2.83 -6.85 9.16
C ASP A 72 2.36 -5.53 9.80
N ARG A 73 2.90 -4.38 9.38
CA ARG A 73 2.46 -3.05 9.84
C ARG A 73 1.11 -2.66 9.26
N LEU A 74 0.89 -2.92 7.97
CA LEU A 74 -0.37 -2.69 7.29
C LEU A 74 -1.50 -3.51 7.94
N LEU A 75 -1.24 -4.76 8.34
CA LEU A 75 -2.23 -5.55 9.07
C LEU A 75 -2.67 -4.86 10.37
N VAL A 76 -1.72 -4.36 11.16
CA VAL A 76 -2.04 -3.64 12.40
C VAL A 76 -2.86 -2.39 12.10
N ARG A 77 -2.44 -1.59 11.11
CA ARG A 77 -3.19 -0.38 10.71
C ARG A 77 -4.60 -0.71 10.22
N LEU A 78 -4.75 -1.73 9.38
CA LEU A 78 -6.05 -2.14 8.85
C LEU A 78 -6.96 -2.68 9.96
N GLU A 79 -6.42 -3.41 10.93
CA GLU A 79 -7.17 -3.85 12.12
C GLU A 79 -7.67 -2.65 12.95
N GLU A 80 -6.83 -1.63 13.14
CA GLU A 80 -7.19 -0.38 13.83
C GLU A 80 -8.33 0.37 13.11
N GLU A 81 -8.37 0.31 11.77
CA GLU A 81 -9.43 0.87 10.92
C GLU A 81 -10.67 -0.05 10.80
N GLY A 82 -10.67 -1.20 11.47
CA GLY A 82 -11.80 -2.12 11.54
C GLY A 82 -11.91 -3.11 10.38
N ALA A 83 -10.84 -3.31 9.60
CA ALA A 83 -10.78 -4.39 8.63
C ALA A 83 -10.83 -5.76 9.34
N PRO A 84 -11.37 -6.81 8.69
CA PRO A 84 -11.55 -8.14 9.31
C PRO A 84 -10.22 -8.92 9.39
N VAL A 85 -9.20 -8.39 10.05
CA VAL A 85 -7.90 -9.06 10.21
C VAL A 85 -8.03 -10.28 11.12
N GLY A 86 -7.41 -11.40 10.75
CA GLY A 86 -7.46 -12.64 11.53
C GLY A 86 -8.75 -13.45 11.39
N GLU A 87 -9.71 -12.97 10.59
CA GLU A 87 -10.88 -13.74 10.21
C GLU A 87 -10.59 -14.72 9.06
N ARG A 88 -11.38 -15.81 8.97
CA ARG A 88 -11.17 -16.89 7.99
C ARG A 88 -11.08 -16.42 6.54
N TRP A 89 -11.77 -15.34 6.19
CA TRP A 89 -11.85 -14.77 4.84
C TRP A 89 -11.45 -13.29 4.81
N GLY A 90 -10.73 -12.87 5.85
CA GLY A 90 -10.31 -11.49 6.03
C GLY A 90 -9.00 -11.15 5.34
N VAL A 91 -8.49 -9.94 5.63
CA VAL A 91 -7.19 -9.51 5.14
C VAL A 91 -6.08 -10.31 5.83
N THR A 92 -5.10 -10.76 5.05
CA THR A 92 -3.97 -11.55 5.55
C THR A 92 -2.64 -10.94 5.14
N SER A 93 -1.56 -11.26 5.87
CA SER A 93 -0.20 -10.81 5.53
C SER A 93 0.20 -11.27 4.12
N HIS A 94 -0.22 -12.48 3.72
CA HIS A 94 0.05 -13.00 2.37
C HIS A 94 -0.58 -12.12 1.29
N LEU A 95 -1.87 -11.77 1.42
CA LEU A 95 -2.55 -10.88 0.47
C LEU A 95 -1.83 -9.53 0.36
N LEU A 96 -1.42 -8.93 1.47
CA LEU A 96 -0.73 -7.64 1.48
C LEU A 96 0.65 -7.73 0.84
N VAL A 97 1.39 -8.83 1.04
CA VAL A 97 2.67 -9.05 0.35
C VAL A 97 2.46 -9.15 -1.17
N GLU A 98 1.43 -9.86 -1.62
CA GLU A 98 1.13 -9.92 -3.06
C GLU A 98 0.76 -8.55 -3.62
N ILE A 99 -0.03 -7.75 -2.90
CA ILE A 99 -0.36 -6.38 -3.31
C ILE A 99 0.91 -5.53 -3.48
N LEU A 100 1.80 -5.55 -2.49
CA LEU A 100 3.07 -4.79 -2.55
C LEU A 100 3.98 -5.28 -3.68
N HIS A 101 3.99 -6.59 -3.94
CA HIS A 101 4.75 -7.16 -5.05
C HIS A 101 4.19 -6.71 -6.40
N TRP A 102 2.87 -6.76 -6.60
CA TRP A 102 2.25 -6.32 -7.83
C TRP A 102 2.40 -4.81 -8.05
N GLU A 103 2.42 -4.01 -7.00
CA GLU A 103 2.73 -2.59 -7.08
C GLU A 103 4.15 -2.35 -7.62
N ASP A 104 5.15 -3.11 -7.15
CA ASP A 104 6.52 -3.01 -7.65
C ASP A 104 6.60 -3.36 -9.14
N GLU A 105 5.91 -4.42 -9.56
CA GLU A 105 5.83 -4.83 -10.97
C GLU A 105 5.16 -3.74 -11.82
N PHE A 106 4.05 -3.17 -11.34
CA PHE A 106 3.37 -2.07 -12.03
C PHE A 106 4.28 -0.84 -12.15
N ARG A 107 4.93 -0.44 -11.06
CA ARG A 107 5.89 0.66 -11.03
C ARG A 107 7.05 0.43 -12.01
N ALA A 108 7.55 -0.80 -12.12
CA ALA A 108 8.57 -1.14 -13.11
C ALA A 108 8.05 -0.98 -14.55
N LEU A 109 6.82 -1.43 -14.83
CA LEU A 109 6.16 -1.25 -16.14
C LEU A 109 5.91 0.23 -16.48
N ALA A 110 5.57 1.04 -15.48
CA ALA A 110 5.38 2.48 -15.58
C ALA A 110 6.70 3.28 -15.63
N ASN A 111 7.85 2.61 -15.62
CA ASN A 111 9.18 3.23 -15.59
C ASN A 111 9.41 4.14 -14.37
N GLN A 112 8.81 3.77 -13.23
CA GLN A 112 8.99 4.38 -11.90
C GLN A 112 9.38 3.32 -10.84
N PRO A 113 10.39 2.46 -11.10
CA PRO A 113 10.74 1.41 -10.14
C PRO A 113 11.17 2.02 -8.80
N ARG A 114 10.69 1.44 -7.69
CA ARG A 114 11.16 1.78 -6.34
C ARG A 114 12.19 0.77 -5.85
N THR A 115 12.96 1.15 -4.85
CA THR A 115 13.90 0.25 -4.18
C THR A 115 13.28 -0.25 -2.88
N VAL A 116 13.14 -1.57 -2.76
CA VAL A 116 12.64 -2.25 -1.56
C VAL A 116 13.70 -3.23 -1.09
N ARG A 117 13.92 -3.30 0.23
CA ARG A 117 14.82 -4.31 0.81
C ARG A 117 14.24 -5.72 0.59
N PRO A 118 15.09 -6.71 0.29
CA PRO A 118 14.66 -8.09 0.02
C PRO A 118 14.12 -8.80 1.26
#